data_AF-C9JQ35-F1
#
_entry.id   AF-C9JQ35-F1
#
_cell.length_a   1.000
_cell.length_b   1.000
_cell.length_c   1.000
_cell.angle_alpha   90.00
_cell.angle_beta   90.00
_cell.angle_gamma   90.00
#
_symmetry.space_group_name_H-M   'P 1'
#
loop_
_entity.id
_entity.type
_entity.pdbx_description
1 polymer ?
#
loop_
_entity_poly.entity_id
_entity_poly.type
_entity_poly.pdbx_seq_one_letter_code
_entity_poly.pdbx_strand_id
1 'polypeptide(L)'
;MTLTERLREKISRAFYNHGLLCASYPIPIILFTGFCILACCYPLLKLPLPGTGPVEFTTPVKDYSPPPVDSDRKQGEPTEQPEWYVGAPVAYVQQIFVKSSVFPWHKNLLAVDVFRSPLSRAFQLVEEIRNHVLRD
;
A
#
# COMPACT_ATOMS: atom_id res chain seq x y z
N MET A 1 55.30 -24.26 -24.64
CA MET A 1 53.98 -23.99 -24.03
C MET A 1 54.05 -22.69 -23.27
N THR A 2 53.28 -21.70 -23.73
CA THR A 2 53.17 -20.41 -23.05
C THR A 2 52.33 -20.57 -21.79
N LEU A 3 52.51 -19.67 -20.81
CA LEU A 3 51.81 -19.73 -19.51
C LEU A 3 50.28 -19.67 -19.68
N THR A 4 49.83 -18.89 -20.67
CA THR A 4 48.43 -18.73 -21.06
C THR A 4 47.81 -20.03 -21.60
N GLU A 5 48.56 -20.80 -22.40
CA GLU A 5 48.10 -22.11 -22.88
C GLU A 5 47.86 -23.09 -21.74
N ARG A 6 48.79 -23.15 -20.77
CA ARG A 6 48.63 -24.00 -19.58
C ARG A 6 47.45 -23.57 -18.71
N LEU A 7 47.21 -22.27 -18.56
CA LEU A 7 46.04 -21.76 -17.85
C LEU A 7 44.75 -22.14 -18.57
N ARG A 8 44.70 -21.94 -19.89
CA ARG A 8 43.53 -22.28 -20.71
C ARG A 8 43.18 -23.76 -20.61
N GLU A 9 44.17 -24.63 -20.65
CA GLU A 9 43.99 -26.08 -20.54
C GLU A 9 43.54 -26.52 -19.14
N LYS A 10 44.02 -25.86 -18.08
CA LYS A 10 43.52 -26.08 -16.72
C LYS A 10 42.08 -25.64 -16.57
N ILE A 11 41.73 -24.47 -17.10
CA ILE A 11 40.38 -23.91 -17.03
C ILE A 11 39.41 -24.80 -17.82
N SER A 12 39.77 -25.20 -19.05
CA SER A 12 38.92 -26.07 -19.87
C SER A 12 38.68 -27.42 -19.18
N ARG A 13 39.72 -28.01 -18.58
CA ARG A 13 39.58 -29.27 -17.84
C ARG A 13 38.71 -29.12 -16.59
N ALA A 14 38.82 -27.99 -15.88
CA ALA A 14 37.98 -27.70 -14.72
C ALA A 14 36.49 -27.56 -15.10
N PHE A 15 36.19 -26.79 -16.15
CA PHE A 15 34.81 -26.64 -16.64
C PHE A 15 34.24 -27.93 -17.22
N TYR A 16 35.05 -28.72 -17.93
CA TYR A 16 34.64 -30.02 -18.45
C TYR A 16 34.27 -30.98 -17.32
N ASN A 17 35.11 -31.09 -16.29
CA ASN A 17 34.84 -31.94 -15.13
C ASN A 17 33.61 -31.47 -14.34
N HIS A 18 33.44 -30.15 -14.17
CA HIS A 18 32.26 -29.58 -13.51
C HIS A 18 30.98 -29.86 -14.30
N GLY A 19 31.00 -29.65 -15.63
CA GLY A 19 29.88 -29.95 -16.51
C GLY A 19 29.53 -31.43 -16.53
N LEU A 20 30.54 -32.31 -16.48
CA LEU A 20 30.33 -33.76 -16.38
C LEU A 20 29.63 -34.13 -15.08
N LEU A 21 30.04 -33.55 -13.93
CA LEU A 21 29.35 -33.71 -12.65
C LEU A 21 27.89 -33.24 -12.71
N CYS A 22 27.64 -32.10 -13.34
CA CYS A 22 26.28 -31.59 -13.58
C CYS A 22 25.41 -32.55 -14.41
N ALA A 23 26.00 -33.21 -15.41
CA ALA A 23 25.29 -34.17 -16.26
C ALA A 23 25.10 -35.54 -15.59
N SER A 24 26.07 -36.00 -14.81
CA SER A 24 26.00 -37.30 -14.12
C SER A 24 25.03 -37.31 -12.94
N TYR A 25 24.86 -36.19 -12.24
CA TYR A 25 23.98 -36.07 -11.06
C TYR A 25 23.06 -34.84 -11.14
N PRO A 26 22.12 -34.78 -12.11
CA PRO A 26 21.30 -33.59 -12.33
C PRO A 26 20.34 -33.29 -11.18
N ILE A 27 19.70 -34.33 -10.63
CA ILE A 27 18.68 -34.20 -9.57
C ILE A 27 19.22 -33.54 -8.30
N PRO A 28 20.31 -34.03 -7.65
CA PRO A 28 20.80 -33.40 -6.42
C PRO A 28 21.30 -31.96 -6.64
N ILE A 29 21.86 -31.66 -7.82
CA ILE A 29 22.33 -30.31 -8.16
C ILE A 29 21.16 -29.34 -8.34
N ILE A 30 20.07 -29.77 -9.00
CA ILE A 30 18.85 -28.97 -9.12
C ILE A 30 18.22 -28.73 -7.75
N LEU A 31 18.17 -29.75 -6.88
CA LEU A 31 17.62 -29.59 -5.52
C LEU A 31 18.44 -28.61 -4.69
N PHE A 32 19.78 -28.73 -4.72
CA PHE A 32 20.67 -27.82 -4.00
C PHE A 32 20.54 -26.38 -4.50
N THR A 33 20.56 -26.16 -5.82
CA THR A 33 20.39 -24.82 -6.40
C THR A 33 19.01 -24.22 -6.08
N GLY A 34 17.95 -25.02 -6.13
CA GLY A 34 16.61 -24.59 -5.71
C GLY A 34 16.55 -24.19 -4.23
N PHE A 35 17.19 -24.95 -3.35
CA PHE A 35 17.30 -24.61 -1.94
C PHE A 35 18.04 -23.29 -1.71
N CYS A 36 19.17 -23.07 -2.41
CA CYS A 36 19.89 -21.80 -2.34
C CYS A 36 19.03 -20.62 -2.80
N ILE A 37 18.30 -20.76 -3.91
CA ILE A 37 17.39 -19.72 -4.40
C ILE A 37 16.32 -19.41 -3.35
N LEU A 38 15.66 -20.43 -2.80
CA LEU A 38 14.65 -20.26 -1.76
C LEU A 38 15.20 -19.58 -0.51
N ALA A 39 16.40 -19.97 -0.05
CA ALA A 39 17.05 -19.35 1.09
C ALA A 39 17.39 -17.86 0.82
N CYS A 40 17.84 -17.53 -0.40
CA CYS A 40 18.10 -16.15 -0.81
C CYS A 40 16.80 -15.33 -0.98
N CYS A 41 15.70 -15.96 -1.37
CA CYS A 41 14.40 -15.30 -1.55
C CYS A 41 13.57 -15.21 -0.24
N TYR A 42 13.86 -16.05 0.76
CA TYR A 42 13.21 -16.01 2.06
C TYR A 42 13.23 -14.61 2.73
N PRO A 43 14.36 -13.88 2.79
CA PRO A 43 14.36 -12.53 3.35
C PRO A 43 13.47 -11.56 2.59
N LEU A 44 13.23 -11.75 1.29
CA LEU A 44 12.34 -10.88 0.52
C LEU A 44 10.88 -10.99 0.98
N LEU A 45 10.44 -12.16 1.46
CA LEU A 45 9.10 -12.36 2.01
C LEU A 45 8.89 -11.68 3.37
N LYS A 46 9.97 -11.38 4.07
CA LYS A 46 9.98 -10.73 5.38
C LYS A 46 10.49 -9.29 5.31
N LEU A 47 10.72 -8.75 4.12
CA LEU A 47 10.93 -7.32 3.97
C LEU A 47 9.66 -6.63 4.46
N PRO A 48 9.70 -5.82 5.53
CA PRO A 48 8.67 -4.83 5.75
C PRO A 48 8.81 -3.91 4.54
N LEU A 49 8.01 -4.16 3.50
CA LEU A 49 7.88 -3.23 2.40
C LEU A 49 7.60 -1.89 3.09
N PRO A 50 8.43 -0.85 2.89
CA PRO A 50 8.13 0.50 3.34
C PRO A 50 6.98 1.04 2.47
N GLY A 51 5.88 0.30 2.46
CA GLY A 51 4.63 0.65 1.86
C GLY A 51 3.90 1.44 2.93
N THR A 52 3.94 2.74 2.79
CA THR A 52 2.94 3.66 3.33
C THR A 52 1.60 3.33 2.67
N GLY A 53 1.06 2.15 2.97
CA GLY A 53 -0.31 1.81 2.63
C GLY A 53 -1.24 2.79 3.35
N PRO A 54 -2.43 3.08 2.80
CA PRO A 54 -3.45 3.81 3.54
C PRO A 54 -3.72 3.08 4.86
N VAL A 55 -3.37 3.70 5.98
CA VAL A 55 -3.68 3.18 7.32
C VAL A 55 -5.03 3.78 7.70
N GLU A 56 -6.05 2.93 7.77
CA GLU A 56 -7.33 3.31 8.33
C GLU A 56 -7.19 3.40 9.85
N PHE A 57 -7.48 4.58 10.41
CA PHE A 57 -7.44 4.81 11.85
C PHE A 57 -8.69 5.58 12.27
N THR A 58 -9.47 5.00 13.17
CA THR A 58 -10.73 5.54 13.65
C THR A 58 -10.66 5.73 15.15
N THR A 59 -11.03 6.91 15.63
CA THR A 59 -11.13 7.22 17.06
C THR A 59 -12.56 7.02 17.58
N PRO A 60 -12.74 6.64 18.85
CA PRO A 60 -14.06 6.62 19.46
C PRO A 60 -14.65 8.04 19.51
N VAL A 61 -15.96 8.14 19.33
CA VAL A 61 -16.70 9.42 19.38
C VAL A 61 -16.87 9.92 20.83
N LYS A 62 -16.95 8.99 21.78
CA LYS A 62 -17.08 9.27 23.22
C LYS A 62 -15.72 9.13 23.90
N ASP A 63 -15.46 9.97 24.90
CA ASP A 63 -14.25 9.92 25.73
C ASP A 63 -12.94 10.01 24.94
N TYR A 64 -12.99 10.72 23.81
CA TYR A 64 -11.82 10.97 22.98
C TYR A 64 -10.77 11.81 23.74
N SER A 65 -9.54 11.30 23.82
CA SER A 65 -8.39 12.04 24.33
C SER A 65 -7.30 12.15 23.24
N PRO A 66 -6.73 13.35 23.02
CA PRO A 66 -5.72 13.54 22.00
C PRO A 66 -4.40 12.86 22.39
N PRO A 67 -3.63 12.34 21.41
CA PRO A 67 -2.31 11.78 21.68
C PRO A 67 -1.37 12.84 22.26
N PRO A 68 -0.42 12.42 23.13
CA PRO A 68 0.60 13.31 23.64
C PRO A 68 1.45 13.91 22.51
N VAL A 69 1.86 15.16 22.69
CA VAL A 69 2.69 15.91 21.72
C VAL A 69 4.14 15.44 21.75
N ASP A 70 4.59 14.90 22.89
CA ASP A 70 5.97 14.47 23.07
C ASP A 70 6.21 13.08 22.47
N SER A 71 7.12 13.08 21.49
CA SER A 71 7.63 11.92 20.78
C SER A 71 8.64 11.12 21.60
N ASP A 72 8.35 10.80 22.86
CA ASP A 72 9.10 9.74 23.59
C ASP A 72 8.57 8.35 23.16
N ARG A 73 8.34 8.19 21.85
CA ARG A 73 8.00 6.91 21.23
C ARG A 73 9.26 6.06 21.29
N LYS A 74 9.33 5.17 22.30
CA LYS A 74 10.30 4.08 22.31
C LYS A 74 10.11 3.28 21.03
N GLN A 75 11.06 3.45 20.13
CA GLN A 75 11.13 2.86 18.81
C GLN A 75 11.14 1.33 18.95
N GLY A 76 9.96 0.70 18.96
CA GLY A 76 9.87 -0.74 19.21
C GLY A 76 8.49 -1.29 19.57
N GLU A 77 7.55 -0.46 20.05
CA GLU A 77 6.18 -0.94 20.27
C GLU A 77 5.30 -0.69 19.03
N PRO A 78 4.71 -1.73 18.42
CA PRO A 78 3.73 -1.57 17.35
C PRO A 78 2.50 -0.90 17.95
N THR A 79 2.47 0.43 17.89
CA THR A 79 1.33 1.20 18.37
C THR A 79 0.23 1.03 17.33
N GLU A 80 -0.99 0.70 17.75
CA GLU A 80 -2.17 0.68 16.86
C GLU A 80 -2.44 2.04 16.19
N GLN A 81 -1.78 3.10 16.67
CA GLN A 81 -1.91 4.46 16.21
C GLN A 81 -0.91 4.81 15.11
N PRO A 82 -1.36 5.47 14.03
CA PRO A 82 -0.47 5.87 12.93
C PRO A 82 0.52 6.95 13.35
N GLU A 83 1.69 6.94 12.69
CA GLU A 83 2.79 7.85 13.03
C GLU A 83 2.42 9.33 12.89
N TRP A 84 1.58 9.67 11.90
CA TRP A 84 1.13 11.03 11.60
C TRP A 84 0.14 11.60 12.63
N TYR A 85 -0.43 10.76 13.49
CA TYR A 85 -1.46 11.21 14.43
C TYR A 85 -0.83 11.63 15.75
N VAL A 86 -0.42 12.90 15.81
CA VAL A 86 0.29 13.52 16.95
C VAL A 86 -0.45 14.78 17.38
N GLY A 87 -0.66 14.95 18.68
CA GLY A 87 -1.36 16.09 19.26
C GLY A 87 -2.87 16.10 18.99
N ALA A 88 -3.51 17.22 19.36
CA ALA A 88 -4.94 17.42 19.15
C ALA A 88 -5.27 17.70 17.68
N PRO A 89 -6.47 17.30 17.20
CA PRO A 89 -6.92 17.61 15.83
C PRO A 89 -7.00 19.12 15.61
N VAL A 90 -6.41 19.60 14.52
CA VAL A 90 -6.42 21.04 14.18
C VAL A 90 -7.71 21.44 13.47
N ALA A 91 -8.36 20.51 12.77
CA ALA A 91 -9.61 20.73 12.05
C ALA A 91 -10.41 19.43 11.93
N TYR A 92 -11.73 19.57 11.84
CA TYR A 92 -12.65 18.50 11.47
C TYR A 92 -13.16 18.74 10.05
N VAL A 93 -13.09 17.70 9.21
CA VAL A 93 -13.59 17.77 7.84
C VAL A 93 -14.84 16.89 7.74
N GLN A 94 -15.98 17.52 7.48
CA GLN A 94 -17.21 16.82 7.12
C GLN A 94 -17.36 16.84 5.60
N GLN A 95 -17.35 15.66 4.98
CA GLN A 95 -17.50 15.53 3.53
C GLN A 95 -18.78 14.77 3.19
N ILE A 96 -19.58 15.34 2.27
CA ILE A 96 -20.83 14.75 1.81
C ILE A 96 -20.74 14.52 0.31
N PHE A 97 -20.95 13.28 -0.11
CA PHE A 97 -20.96 12.90 -1.51
C PHE A 97 -22.39 12.68 -1.97
N VAL A 98 -22.86 13.52 -2.92
CA VAL A 98 -24.18 13.38 -3.52
C VAL A 98 -24.04 12.75 -4.90
N LYS A 99 -24.64 11.57 -5.09
CA LYS A 99 -24.81 10.96 -6.40
C LYS A 99 -26.24 11.17 -6.85
N SER A 100 -26.42 11.83 -8.00
CA SER A 100 -27.74 12.14 -8.55
C SER A 100 -27.89 11.61 -9.97
N SER A 101 -29.10 11.15 -10.29
CA SER A 101 -29.50 10.80 -11.65
C SER A 101 -30.84 11.46 -11.96
N VAL A 102 -31.09 11.75 -13.24
CA VAL A 102 -32.39 12.25 -13.69
C VAL A 102 -33.20 11.07 -14.22
N PHE A 103 -34.33 10.80 -13.57
CA PHE A 103 -35.26 9.75 -13.97
C PHE A 103 -36.71 10.21 -13.73
N PRO A 104 -37.61 10.03 -14.70
CA PRO A 104 -37.40 9.52 -16.06
C PRO A 104 -36.78 10.55 -17.03
N TRP A 105 -36.05 10.08 -18.05
CA TRP A 105 -35.49 10.95 -19.10
C TRP A 105 -36.54 11.22 -20.19
N HIS A 106 -36.91 12.48 -20.38
CA HIS A 106 -37.83 12.91 -21.42
C HIS A 106 -37.11 13.59 -22.58
N LYS A 107 -37.68 13.50 -23.79
CA LYS A 107 -37.11 14.11 -25.01
C LYS A 107 -36.97 15.64 -24.96
N ASN A 108 -37.69 16.28 -24.04
CA ASN A 108 -37.67 17.73 -23.84
C ASN A 108 -36.57 18.19 -22.87
N LEU A 109 -35.83 17.26 -22.25
CA LEU A 109 -34.74 17.57 -21.33
C LEU A 109 -33.44 17.77 -22.09
N LEU A 110 -32.68 18.77 -21.65
CA LEU A 110 -31.35 19.06 -22.16
C LEU A 110 -30.31 18.39 -21.26
N ALA A 111 -29.11 18.12 -21.80
CA ALA A 111 -28.01 17.56 -21.01
C ALA A 111 -27.65 18.43 -19.78
N VAL A 112 -27.88 19.74 -19.83
CA VAL A 112 -27.67 20.67 -18.71
C VAL A 112 -28.65 20.44 -17.55
N ASP A 113 -29.83 19.89 -17.81
CA ASP A 113 -30.84 19.62 -16.78
C ASP A 113 -30.39 18.48 -15.84
N VAL A 114 -29.51 17.59 -16.33
CA VAL A 114 -28.82 16.56 -15.53
C VAL A 114 -28.02 17.18 -14.39
N PHE A 115 -27.47 18.37 -14.59
CA PHE A 115 -26.62 19.04 -13.60
C PHE A 115 -27.39 20.07 -12.79
N ARG A 116 -28.21 20.91 -13.45
CA ARG A 116 -28.89 22.04 -12.80
C ARG A 116 -29.85 21.61 -11.71
N SER A 117 -30.70 20.61 -11.98
CA SER A 117 -31.71 20.17 -11.02
C SER A 117 -31.08 19.56 -9.75
N PRO A 118 -30.15 18.58 -9.85
CA PRO A 118 -29.47 18.08 -8.66
C PRO A 118 -28.63 19.12 -7.92
N LEU A 119 -27.93 20.01 -8.64
CA LEU A 119 -27.14 21.08 -8.02
C LEU A 119 -28.03 22.02 -7.20
N SER A 120 -29.24 22.33 -7.69
CA SER A 120 -30.20 23.14 -6.93
C SER A 120 -30.60 22.51 -5.58
N ARG A 121 -30.70 21.18 -5.54
CA ARG A 121 -30.99 20.41 -4.31
C ARG A 121 -29.79 20.36 -3.38
N ALA A 122 -28.58 20.31 -3.92
CA ALA A 122 -27.37 20.37 -3.10
C ALA A 122 -27.29 21.68 -2.29
N PHE A 123 -27.71 22.82 -2.86
CA PHE A 123 -27.75 24.09 -2.11
C PHE A 123 -28.74 24.06 -0.94
N GLN A 124 -29.91 23.42 -1.11
CA GLN A 124 -30.88 23.24 -0.03
C GLN A 124 -30.27 22.42 1.12
N LEU A 125 -29.59 21.33 0.78
CA LEU A 125 -28.91 20.47 1.76
C LEU A 125 -27.78 21.21 2.50
N VAL A 126 -26.98 22.00 1.80
CA VAL A 126 -25.94 22.84 2.42
C VAL A 126 -26.55 23.86 3.38
N GLU A 127 -27.67 24.47 3.02
CA GLU A 127 -28.37 25.44 3.86
C GLU A 127 -28.96 24.78 5.12
N GLU A 128 -29.57 23.61 4.98
CA GLU A 128 -30.09 22.82 6.11
C GLU A 128 -28.98 22.43 7.08
N ILE A 129 -27.84 21.97 6.58
CA ILE A 129 -26.69 21.58 7.41
C ILE A 129 -26.11 22.81 8.13
N ARG A 130 -25.94 23.93 7.42
CA ARG A 130 -25.39 25.15 8.02
C ARG A 130 -26.29 25.73 9.10
N ASN A 131 -27.60 25.66 8.90
CA ASN A 131 -28.59 26.18 9.84
C ASN A 131 -29.02 25.16 10.89
N HIS A 132 -28.47 23.94 10.84
CA HIS A 132 -28.75 22.93 11.84
C HIS A 132 -28.14 23.36 13.17
N VAL A 133 -29.00 23.85 14.06
CA VAL A 133 -28.65 24.07 15.47
C VAL A 133 -28.95 22.76 16.19
N LEU A 134 -27.90 22.16 16.78
CA LEU A 134 -28.07 21.05 17.70
C LEU A 134 -28.94 21.55 18.88
N ARG A 135 -30.19 21.10 18.94
CA ARG A 135 -31.04 21.27 20.11
C ARG A 135 -30.81 20.04 20.98
N ASP A 136 -30.12 20.24 22.10
CA ASP A 136 -29.96 19.25 23.16
C ASP A 136 -31.31 18.88 23.81
#